data_AF-A0A3A9EYR8-F1
#
_entry.id   AF-A0A3A9EYR8-F1
#
_cell.length_a   1.000
_cell.length_b   1.000
_cell.length_c   1.000
_cell.angle_alpha   90.00
_cell.angle_beta   90.00
_cell.angle_gamma   90.00
#
_symmetry.space_group_name_H-M   'P 1'
#
loop_
_entity.id
_entity.type
_entity.pdbx_description
1 polymer ?
#
loop_
_entity_poly.entity_id
_entity_poly.type
_entity_poly.pdbx_seq_one_letter_code
_entity_poly.pdbx_strand_id
1 'polypeptide(L)' 'MIDKFKNCMKEQGWTVERNEKQRFCLPEPMKSRYTGYPESWVEFVSIVKSTLRGDERAWFLCSEDYDMQGDKAWQW' A
#
# COMPACT_ATOMS: atom_id res chain seq x y z
N MET A 1 -5.48 5.76 -13.85
CA MET A 1 -6.11 4.54 -13.29
C MET A 1 -6.30 4.65 -11.77
N ILE A 2 -5.26 5.04 -11.03
CA ILE A 2 -5.32 5.18 -9.56
C ILE A 2 -6.35 6.22 -9.05
N ASP A 3 -6.60 7.29 -9.82
CA ASP A 3 -7.58 8.33 -9.46
C ASP A 3 -9.01 7.78 -9.45
N LYS A 4 -9.33 6.93 -10.42
CA LYS A 4 -10.62 6.23 -10.49
C LYS A 4 -10.78 5.27 -9.32
N PHE A 5 -9.73 4.52 -8.97
CA PHE A 5 -9.71 3.68 -7.78
C PHE A 5 -9.95 4.50 -6.51
N LYS A 6 -9.22 5.61 -6.32
CA LYS A 6 -9.39 6.48 -5.15
C LYS A 6 -10.81 6.99 -4.99
N ASN A 7 -11.42 7.45 -6.09
CA ASN A 7 -12.79 7.96 -6.05
C ASN A 7 -13.77 6.85 -5.67
N CYS A 8 -13.66 5.68 -6.30
CA CYS A 8 -14.48 4.51 -5.97
C CYS A 8 -14.33 4.08 -4.50
N MET A 9 -13.11 4.07 -3.98
CA MET A 9 -12.85 3.71 -2.58
C MET A 9 -13.44 4.73 -1.62
N LYS A 10 -13.29 6.02 -1.91
CA LYS A 10 -13.90 7.10 -1.11
C LYS A 10 -15.42 7.03 -1.09
N GLU A 11 -16.05 6.76 -2.24
CA GLU A 11 -17.51 6.54 -2.33
C GLU A 11 -17.98 5.37 -1.46
N GLN A 12 -17.11 4.38 -1.25
CA GLN A 12 -17.37 3.22 -0.39
C GLN A 12 -16.94 3.43 1.08
N GLY A 13 -16.63 4.65 1.49
CA GLY A 13 -16.28 4.97 2.87
C GLY A 13 -14.84 4.61 3.26
N TRP A 14 -13.92 4.56 2.29
CA TRP A 14 -12.50 4.35 2.56
C TRP A 14 -11.72 5.67 2.50
N THR A 15 -10.73 5.76 3.38
CA THR A 15 -9.70 6.80 3.36
C THR A 15 -8.49 6.28 2.60
N VAL A 16 -8.06 7.00 1.56
CA VAL A 16 -6.91 6.63 0.73
C VAL A 16 -5.91 7.78 0.68
N GLU A 17 -4.70 7.53 1.20
CA GLU A 17 -3.57 8.47 1.17
C GLU A 17 -2.61 8.11 0.04
N ARG A 18 -2.06 9.13 -0.64
CA ARG A 18 -1.05 8.92 -1.69
C ARG A 18 0.35 9.04 -1.10
N ASN A 19 1.26 8.27 -1.66
CA ASN A 19 2.69 8.49 -1.49
C ASN A 19 3.13 9.61 -2.45
N GLU A 20 3.14 10.86 -1.95
CA GLU A 20 3.50 12.03 -2.75
C GLU A 20 4.94 11.98 -3.28
N LYS A 21 5.83 11.28 -2.57
CA LYS A 21 7.23 11.13 -2.98
C LYS A 21 7.38 10.09 -4.09
N GLN A 22 6.40 9.19 -4.27
CA GLN A 22 6.45 8.02 -5.17
C GLN A 22 7.73 7.18 -5.00
N ARG A 23 8.40 7.29 -3.86
CA ARG A 23 9.61 6.54 -3.54
C ARG A 23 9.15 5.29 -2.81
N PHE A 24 8.93 4.24 -3.57
CA PHE A 24 8.65 2.93 -3.01
C PHE A 24 9.49 1.89 -3.72
N CYS A 25 10.19 1.10 -2.93
CA CYS A 25 10.91 -0.06 -3.39
C CYS A 25 10.52 -1.18 -2.44
N LEU A 26 10.02 -2.29 -2.98
CA LEU A 26 9.76 -3.46 -2.16
C LEU A 26 11.06 -3.87 -1.45
N PRO A 27 11.01 -4.14 -0.14
CA PRO A 27 12.18 -4.63 0.57
C PRO A 27 12.74 -5.90 -0.08
N GLU A 28 14.07 -6.04 -0.07
CA GLU A 28 14.74 -7.19 -0.67
C GLU A 28 14.25 -8.56 -0.16
N PRO A 29 13.92 -8.73 1.14
CA PRO A 29 13.32 -9.96 1.64
C PRO A 29 11.96 -10.30 0.98
N MET A 30 11.19 -9.31 0.57
CA MET A 30 9.92 -9.53 -0.14
C MET A 30 10.16 -9.97 -1.59
N LYS A 31 11.06 -9.27 -2.30
CA LYS A 31 11.39 -9.59 -3.70
C LYS A 31 11.98 -10.99 -3.86
N SER A 32 12.86 -11.39 -2.94
CA SER A 32 13.50 -12.71 -2.98
C SER A 32 12.54 -13.86 -2.64
N ARG A 33 11.57 -13.64 -1.75
CA ARG A 33 10.60 -14.66 -1.33
C ARG A 33 9.40 -14.78 -2.28
N TYR A 34 8.98 -13.68 -2.88
CA TYR A 34 7.81 -13.61 -3.73
C TYR A 34 8.22 -13.08 -5.11
N THR A 35 8.35 -13.96 -6.09
CA THR A 35 8.87 -13.62 -7.43
C THR A 35 7.79 -13.46 -8.50
N GLY A 36 6.54 -13.85 -8.20
CA GLY A 36 5.42 -13.85 -9.14
C GLY A 36 4.36 -12.77 -8.89
N TYR A 37 4.69 -11.68 -8.20
CA TYR A 37 3.72 -10.62 -7.94
C TYR A 37 3.36 -9.85 -9.23
N PRO A 38 2.11 -9.38 -9.39
CA PRO A 38 1.72 -8.57 -10.54
C PRO A 38 2.43 -7.20 -10.54
N GLU A 39 2.86 -6.72 -11.72
CA GLU A 39 3.42 -5.36 -11.85
C GLU A 39 2.43 -4.28 -11.42
N SER A 40 1.13 -4.48 -11.71
CA SER A 40 0.06 -3.58 -11.29
C SER A 40 -0.06 -3.46 -9.77
N TRP A 41 0.30 -4.52 -9.04
CA TRP A 41 0.35 -4.46 -7.58
C TRP A 41 1.53 -3.61 -7.11
N VAL A 42 2.71 -3.78 -7.70
CA VAL A 42 3.90 -2.95 -7.39
C VAL A 42 3.63 -1.47 -7.66
N GLU A 43 3.00 -1.18 -8.80
CA GLU A 43 2.58 0.17 -9.14
C GLU A 43 1.61 0.72 -8.09
N PHE A 44 0.60 -0.07 -7.71
CA PHE A 44 -0.37 0.32 -6.67
C PHE A 44 0.32 0.67 -5.34
N VAL A 45 1.14 -0.23 -4.80
CA VAL A 45 1.81 0.01 -3.51
C VAL A 45 2.82 1.16 -3.60
N SER A 46 3.34 1.49 -4.79
CA SER A 46 4.22 2.66 -4.94
C SER A 46 3.52 4.01 -4.88
N ILE A 47 2.24 4.05 -5.25
CA ILE A 47 1.45 5.29 -5.33
C ILE A 47 0.60 5.50 -4.08
N VAL A 48 0.20 4.43 -3.41
CA VAL A 48 -0.72 4.47 -2.26
C VAL A 48 0.05 4.29 -0.97
N LYS A 49 -0.04 5.30 -0.09
CA LYS A 49 0.65 5.32 1.20
C LYS A 49 -0.08 4.45 2.22
N SER A 50 -1.38 4.67 2.38
CA SER A 50 -2.25 3.96 3.29
C SER A 50 -3.66 3.88 2.72
N THR A 51 -4.40 2.84 3.06
CA THR A 51 -5.83 2.70 2.74
C THR A 51 -6.56 2.02 3.88
N LEU A 52 -7.46 2.76 4.53
CA LEU A 52 -8.21 2.34 5.71
C LEU A 52 -9.70 2.46 5.45
N ARG A 53 -10.48 1.46 5.83
CA ARG A 53 -11.94 1.58 5.82
C ARG A 53 -12.37 2.45 7.00
N GLY A 54 -13.41 3.27 6.82
CA GLY A 54 -13.84 4.22 7.85
C GLY A 54 -14.31 3.60 9.17
N ASP A 55 -14.55 2.29 9.21
CA ASP A 55 -14.82 1.53 10.44
C ASP A 55 -13.57 0.92 11.09
N GLU A 56 -12.39 1.17 10.51
CA GLU A 56 -11.07 0.69 10.93
C GLU A 56 -10.94 -0.85 11.02
N ARG A 57 -11.90 -1.59 10.46
CA ARG A 57 -11.89 -3.08 10.49
C ARG A 57 -11.19 -3.71 9.29
N ALA A 58 -10.80 -2.91 8.31
CA ALA A 58 -10.10 -3.38 7.12
C ALA A 58 -9.10 -2.34 6.62
N TRP A 59 -7.96 -2.83 6.15
CA TRP A 59 -6.93 -2.04 5.50
C TRP A 59 -6.25 -2.85 4.40
N PHE A 60 -5.65 -2.14 3.44
CA PHE A 60 -4.74 -2.75 2.46
C PHE A 60 -3.31 -2.56 2.92
N LEU A 61 -2.46 -3.53 2.64
CA LEU A 61 -1.01 -3.37 2.81
C LEU A 61 -0.47 -2.46 1.71
N CYS A 62 0.01 -1.29 2.10
CA CYS A 62 0.44 -0.20 1.23
C CYS A 62 1.92 0.15 1.48
N SER A 63 2.46 1.19 0.83
CA SER A 63 3.90 1.48 0.96
C SER A 63 4.35 1.69 2.40
N GLU A 64 3.51 2.31 3.24
CA GLU A 64 3.85 2.61 4.64
C GLU A 64 4.05 1.33 5.46
N ASP A 65 3.30 0.27 5.16
CA ASP A 65 3.40 -1.00 5.87
C ASP A 65 4.64 -1.82 5.47
N TYR A 66 5.21 -1.54 4.29
CA TYR A 66 6.44 -2.17 3.80
C TYR A 66 7.70 -1.34 4.08
N ASP A 67 7.56 -0.11 4.58
CA ASP A 67 8.71 0.72 4.95
C ASP A 67 9.33 0.22 6.26
N MET A 68 10.31 -0.68 6.12
CA MET A 68 11.01 -1.33 7.24
C MET A 68 11.82 -0.37 8.13
N GLN A 69 11.86 0.93 7.84
CA GLN A 69 12.56 1.92 8.68
C GLN A 69 11.79 2.36 9.94
N GLY A 70 10.55 1.92 10.11
CA GLY A 70 9.83 2.10 11.38
C GLY A 70 10.08 0.93 12.34
N ASP A 71 10.26 1.22 13.64
CA ASP A 71 10.29 0.24 14.77
C ASP A 71 9.03 -0.66 14.88
N LYS A 72 8.11 -0.58 13.92
CA LYS A 72 6.88 -1.37 13.81
C LYS A 72 6.99 -2.46 12.73
N ALA A 73 8.20 -2.95 12.47
CA ALA A 73 8.39 -4.07 11.57
C ALA A 73 7.72 -5.34 12.15
N TRP A 74 6.58 -5.69 11.56
CA TRP A 74 5.92 -7.01 11.53
C TRP A 74 6.40 -8.04 12.59
N GLN A 75 5.80 -7.98 13.77
CA GLN A 75 5.81 -9.08 14.75
C GLN A 75 4.53 -9.88 14.53
N TRP A 76 4.55 -10.84 13.59
CA TRP A 76 3.49 -11.83 13.47
C TRP A 76 3.77 -13.00 14.42
#